data_AF-A0A4S4HRA8-F1
#
_entry.id   AF-A0A4S4HRA8-F1
#
_cell.length_a   1.000
_cell.length_b   1.000
_cell.length_c   1.000
_cell.angle_alpha   90.00
_cell.angle_beta   90.00
_cell.angle_gamma   90.00
#
_symmetry.space_group_name_H-M   'P 1'
#
loop_
_entity.id
_entity.type
_entity.pdbx_description
1 polymer ?
#
loop_
_entity_poly.entity_id
_entity_poly.type
_entity_poly.pdbx_seq_one_letter_code
_entity_poly.pdbx_strand_id
1 'polypeptide(L)'
;MPQTHSNLYEVTVNGSQELMWYNVEVKRGRHTYEFEIYRASDTISVFYVDQSGRQLTIASTEEMAAMLLYEEDKQRYRNIVGDAEWMLLDGMDSQRGMSREEELAFLYLKANVLDEMAAELEGQLRMRKPPITGGLFSLFH
;
A
#
# COMPACT_ATOMS: atom_id res chain seq x y z
N MET A 1 16.43 25.33 -12.95
CA MET A 1 16.06 24.15 -13.75
C MET A 1 17.33 23.56 -14.33
N PRO A 2 17.78 22.37 -13.90
CA PRO A 2 18.88 21.69 -14.56
C PRO A 2 18.31 20.72 -15.59
N GLN A 3 18.44 21.07 -16.87
CA GLN A 3 18.24 20.15 -17.98
C GLN A 3 19.60 19.49 -18.24
N THR A 4 19.68 18.17 -18.05
CA THR A 4 20.85 17.40 -18.48
C THR A 4 20.45 16.64 -19.73
N HIS A 5 20.89 17.13 -20.89
CA HIS A 5 20.64 16.48 -22.17
C HIS A 5 21.70 15.41 -22.42
N SER A 6 21.27 14.14 -22.45
CA SER A 6 21.96 13.07 -23.15
C SER A 6 21.13 12.74 -24.40
N ASN A 7 21.78 12.65 -25.57
CA ASN A 7 21.13 12.54 -26.89
C ASN A 7 20.29 11.25 -27.13
N LEU A 8 20.03 10.43 -26.10
CA LEU A 8 19.32 9.16 -26.24
C LEU A 8 18.03 9.08 -25.43
N TYR A 9 17.87 9.85 -24.34
CA TYR A 9 16.66 9.83 -23.52
C TYR A 9 16.37 11.22 -22.97
N GLU A 10 15.14 11.68 -23.18
CA GLU A 10 14.59 12.83 -22.48
C GLU A 10 13.78 12.30 -21.29
N VAL A 11 14.13 12.75 -20.07
CA VAL A 11 13.39 12.44 -18.85
C VAL A 11 12.73 13.72 -18.36
N THR A 12 11.40 13.76 -18.44
CA THR A 12 10.59 14.84 -17.86
C THR A 12 9.96 14.31 -16.58
N VAL A 13 10.32 14.91 -15.44
CA VAL A 13 9.69 14.63 -14.15
C VAL A 13 8.68 15.75 -13.89
N ASN A 14 7.39 15.44 -14.02
CA ASN A 14 6.31 16.34 -13.60
C ASN A 14 5.90 15.96 -12.17
N GLY A 15 6.07 16.85 -11.21
CA GLY A 15 5.66 16.60 -9.82
C GLY A 15 5.36 17.88 -9.06
N SER A 16 4.09 18.08 -8.69
CA SER A 16 3.65 19.05 -7.69
C SER A 16 2.74 18.39 -6.64
N GLN A 17 2.94 17.09 -6.39
CA GLN A 17 2.17 16.37 -5.38
C GLN A 17 3.02 16.22 -4.12
N GLU A 18 2.52 16.79 -3.03
CA GLU A 18 3.12 16.68 -1.70
C GLU A 18 2.99 15.23 -1.22
N LEU A 19 4.11 14.52 -1.18
CA LEU A 19 4.18 13.17 -0.66
C LEU A 19 4.30 13.26 0.86
N MET A 20 3.28 12.78 1.56
CA MET A 20 3.27 12.78 3.02
C MET A 20 3.82 11.45 3.53
N TRP A 21 4.71 11.51 4.52
CA TRP A 21 5.35 10.36 5.12
C TRP A 21 5.12 10.36 6.63
N TYR A 22 4.67 9.23 7.17
CA TYR A 22 4.37 9.05 8.59
C TYR A 22 5.05 7.80 9.13
N ASN A 23 5.80 7.96 10.22
CA ASN A 23 6.29 6.85 11.03
C ASN A 23 5.29 6.59 12.16
N VAL A 24 4.77 5.37 12.24
CA VAL A 24 3.73 5.00 13.21
C VAL A 24 4.20 3.83 14.06
N GLU A 25 4.09 4.00 15.37
CA GLU A 25 4.35 2.95 16.35
C GLU A 25 3.04 2.43 16.95
N VAL A 26 2.78 1.14 16.82
CA VAL A 26 1.70 0.46 17.55
C VAL A 26 2.30 -0.28 18.73
N LYS A 27 1.88 0.09 19.95
CA LYS A 27 2.39 -0.50 21.20
C LYS A 27 1.39 -1.46 21.80
N ARG A 28 1.84 -2.67 22.14
CA ARG A 28 1.04 -3.67 22.84
C ARG A 28 1.86 -4.33 23.96
N GLY A 29 1.57 -3.92 25.19
CA GLY A 29 2.36 -4.36 26.35
C GLY A 29 3.80 -3.85 26.26
N ARG A 30 4.76 -4.76 26.14
CA ARG A 30 6.20 -4.44 26.00
C ARG A 30 6.70 -4.44 24.55
N HIS A 31 5.83 -4.78 23.59
CA HIS A 31 6.19 -4.85 22.18
C HIS A 31 5.78 -3.56 21.47
N THR A 32 6.66 -3.09 20.59
CA THR A 32 6.41 -1.99 19.66
C THR A 32 6.49 -2.57 18.25
N TYR A 33 5.50 -2.26 17.44
CA TYR A 33 5.43 -2.62 16.03
C TYR A 33 5.50 -1.32 15.22
N GLU A 34 6.47 -1.24 14.32
CA GLU A 34 6.75 -0.03 13.56
C GLU A 34 6.20 -0.15 12.14
N PHE A 35 5.60 0.93 11.67
CA PHE A 35 5.04 1.02 10.33
C PHE A 35 5.42 2.34 9.69
N GLU A 36 5.61 2.31 8.38
CA GLU A 36 5.75 3.49 7.56
C GLU A 36 4.56 3.63 6.63
N ILE A 37 3.97 4.82 6.61
CA ILE A 37 2.85 5.16 5.74
C ILE A 37 3.30 6.24 4.77
N TYR A 38 3.14 5.95 3.49
CA TYR A 38 3.33 6.90 2.41
C TYR A 38 1.97 7.24 1.81
N ARG A 39 1.63 8.53 1.81
CA ARG A 39 0.40 9.03 1.20
C ARG A 39 0.76 9.90 0.00
N ALA A 40 0.29 9.47 -1.16
CA ALA A 40 0.17 10.29 -2.36
C ALA A 40 -1.28 10.77 -2.52
N SER A 41 -1.56 11.53 -3.57
CA SER A 41 -2.86 12.20 -3.75
C SER A 41 -4.06 11.25 -3.95
N ASP A 42 -3.80 10.00 -4.30
CA ASP A 42 -4.80 8.97 -4.61
C ASP A 42 -4.45 7.59 -4.04
N THR A 43 -3.31 7.46 -3.37
CA THR A 43 -2.75 6.17 -2.95
C THR A 43 -2.17 6.27 -1.54
N ILE A 44 -2.41 5.23 -0.73
CA ILE A 44 -1.75 5.01 0.56
C ILE A 44 -0.97 3.71 0.45
N SER A 45 0.33 3.76 0.72
CA SER A 45 1.18 2.58 0.84
C SER A 45 1.62 2.42 2.30
N VAL A 46 1.58 1.20 2.81
CA VAL A 46 1.91 0.88 4.19
C VAL A 46 2.94 -0.23 4.22
N PHE A 47 4.00 -0.01 5.00
CA PHE A 47 5.10 -0.95 5.18
C PHE A 47 5.25 -1.27 6.65
N TYR A 48 5.59 -2.51 6.95
CA TYR A 48 6.06 -2.90 8.28
C TYR A 48 7.57 -2.69 8.34
N VAL A 49 8.07 -2.13 9.44
CA VAL A 49 9.51 -1.96 9.67
C VAL A 49 9.96 -3.04 10.65
N ASP A 50 10.85 -3.91 10.19
CA ASP A 50 11.40 -4.95 11.04
C ASP A 50 12.44 -4.42 12.04
N GLN A 51 12.90 -5.28 12.94
CA GLN A 51 13.88 -4.92 13.98
C GLN A 51 15.24 -4.46 13.42
N SER A 52 15.52 -4.74 12.15
CA SER A 52 16.74 -4.29 11.45
C SER A 52 16.52 -2.98 10.69
N GLY A 53 15.34 -2.37 10.80
CA GLY A 53 14.95 -1.17 10.07
C GLY A 53 14.59 -1.43 8.61
N ARG A 54 14.35 -2.69 8.21
CA ARG A 54 13.97 -3.01 6.82
C ARG A 54 12.47 -2.83 6.64
N GLN A 55 12.11 -2.13 5.56
CA GLN A 55 10.73 -2.00 5.12
C GLN A 55 10.28 -3.29 4.42
N LEU A 56 9.19 -3.85 4.91
CA LEU A 56 8.55 -5.04 4.37
C LEU A 56 7.16 -4.64 3.86
N THR A 57 6.85 -5.02 2.62
CA THR A 57 5.53 -4.78 2.04
C THR A 57 4.52 -5.71 2.68
N ILE A 58 3.37 -5.16 3.04
CA ILE A 58 2.24 -5.93 3.59
C ILE A 58 1.31 -6.30 2.44
N ALA A 59 0.96 -7.58 2.33
CA ALA A 59 0.03 -8.06 1.31
C ALA A 59 -0.97 -9.07 1.91
N SER A 60 -2.14 -9.19 1.28
CA SER A 60 -3.10 -10.25 1.63
C SER A 60 -2.60 -11.59 1.11
N THR A 61 -2.59 -12.58 2.00
CA THR A 61 -2.25 -13.95 1.64
C THR A 61 -3.20 -14.49 0.56
N GLU A 62 -4.49 -14.17 0.66
CA GLU A 62 -5.51 -14.62 -0.28
C GLU A 62 -5.30 -14.03 -1.67
N GLU A 63 -5.07 -12.72 -1.76
CA GLU A 63 -4.86 -12.03 -3.04
C GLU A 63 -3.62 -12.57 -3.76
N MET A 64 -2.52 -12.75 -3.01
CA MET A 64 -1.29 -13.31 -3.55
C MET A 64 -1.46 -14.77 -3.99
N ALA A 65 -2.21 -15.58 -3.23
CA ALA A 65 -2.51 -16.96 -3.62
C ALA A 65 -3.41 -17.04 -4.86
N ALA A 66 -4.33 -16.08 -5.05
CA ALA A 66 -5.21 -16.01 -6.23
C ALA A 66 -4.44 -15.70 -7.53
N MET A 67 -3.28 -15.04 -7.42
CA MET A 67 -2.39 -14.78 -8.55
C MET A 67 -1.62 -16.03 -9.01
N LEU A 68 -1.55 -17.09 -8.20
CA LEU A 68 -0.88 -18.33 -8.55
C LEU A 68 -1.80 -19.21 -9.41
N LEU A 69 -1.31 -19.63 -10.57
CA LEU A 69 -2.08 -20.39 -11.55
C LEU A 69 -2.17 -21.88 -11.21
N TYR A 70 -1.11 -22.45 -10.62
CA TYR A 70 -1.00 -23.89 -10.36
C TYR A 70 -1.23 -24.22 -8.90
N GLU A 71 -1.95 -25.31 -8.63
CA GLU A 71 -2.26 -25.75 -7.26
C GLU A 71 -1.01 -26.17 -6.47
N GLU A 72 0.02 -26.70 -7.15
CA GLU A 72 1.31 -27.03 -6.52
C GLU A 72 2.00 -25.77 -5.97
N ASP A 73 1.96 -24.67 -6.72
CA ASP A 73 2.51 -23.38 -6.29
C ASP A 73 1.71 -22.81 -5.13
N LYS A 74 0.37 -22.88 -5.17
CA LYS A 74 -0.50 -22.47 -4.05
C LYS A 74 -0.20 -23.27 -2.80
N GLN A 75 0.02 -24.58 -2.92
CA GLN A 75 0.35 -25.42 -1.77
C GLN A 75 1.72 -25.07 -1.20
N ARG A 76 2.73 -24.89 -2.05
CA ARG A 76 4.06 -24.46 -1.63
C ARG A 76 4.01 -23.09 -0.96
N TYR A 77 3.22 -22.18 -1.51
CA TYR A 77 2.99 -20.85 -0.97
C TYR A 77 2.36 -20.92 0.42
N ARG A 78 1.27 -21.68 0.61
CA ARG A 78 0.66 -21.92 1.94
C ARG A 78 1.64 -22.50 2.96
N ASN A 79 2.54 -23.39 2.53
CA ASN A 79 3.56 -23.94 3.43
C ASN A 79 4.57 -22.88 3.92
N ILE A 80 4.75 -21.78 3.19
CA ILE A 80 5.65 -20.67 3.56
C ILE A 80 4.93 -19.67 4.46
N VAL A 81 3.71 -19.28 4.11
CA VAL A 81 2.94 -18.25 4.84
C VAL A 81 2.19 -18.80 6.06
N GLY A 82 1.93 -20.11 6.10
CA GLY A 82 1.09 -20.73 7.12
C GLY A 82 -0.38 -20.30 7.00
N ASP A 83 -1.04 -20.17 8.15
CA ASP A 83 -2.44 -19.75 8.25
C ASP A 83 -2.59 -18.22 8.40
N ALA A 84 -1.54 -17.44 8.13
CA ALA A 84 -1.58 -15.99 8.25
C ALA A 84 -2.45 -15.34 7.17
N GLU A 85 -3.32 -14.41 7.56
CA GLU A 85 -4.14 -13.63 6.63
C GLU A 85 -3.29 -12.59 5.90
N TRP A 86 -2.26 -12.08 6.58
CA TRP A 86 -1.35 -11.06 6.07
C TRP A 86 0.07 -11.59 5.99
N MET A 87 0.80 -11.17 4.96
CA MET A 87 2.18 -11.54 4.75
C MET A 87 3.10 -10.32 4.68
N LEU A 88 4.39 -10.58 4.90
CA LEU A 88 5.47 -9.62 4.76
C LEU A 88 6.40 -10.03 3.64
N LEU A 89 6.69 -9.09 2.73
CA LEU A 89 7.53 -9.26 1.55
C LEU A 89 8.73 -8.31 1.61
N ASP A 90 9.95 -8.84 1.42
CA ASP A 90 11.18 -8.02 1.40
C ASP A 90 11.59 -7.52 0.01
N GLY A 91 10.84 -7.87 -1.03
CA GLY A 91 11.08 -7.49 -2.42
C GLY A 91 12.25 -8.22 -3.09
N MET A 92 13.02 -9.04 -2.37
CA MET A 92 14.23 -9.69 -2.87
C MET A 92 14.15 -11.21 -2.97
N ASP A 93 13.22 -11.88 -2.26
CA ASP A 93 12.74 -13.27 -2.47
C ASP A 93 12.19 -13.88 -1.16
N SER A 94 12.33 -13.19 -0.02
CA SER A 94 11.83 -13.72 1.25
C SER A 94 10.43 -13.20 1.53
N GLN A 95 9.55 -14.18 1.77
CA GLN A 95 8.17 -13.95 2.16
C GLN A 95 7.86 -14.79 3.38
N ARG A 96 7.07 -14.24 4.30
CA ARG A 96 6.54 -14.99 5.44
C ARG A 96 5.16 -14.48 5.82
N GLY A 97 4.38 -15.33 6.47
CA GLY A 97 3.20 -14.88 7.19
C GLY A 97 3.59 -13.93 8.31
N MET A 98 2.71 -12.97 8.59
CA MET A 98 2.76 -12.23 9.84
C MET A 98 2.51 -13.19 11.01
N SER A 99 3.18 -12.94 12.12
CA SER A 99 2.77 -13.50 13.40
C SER A 99 1.42 -12.93 13.83
N ARG A 100 0.71 -13.64 14.71
CA ARG A 100 -0.58 -13.19 15.21
C ARG A 100 -0.52 -11.80 15.85
N GLU A 101 0.57 -11.49 16.54
CA GLU A 101 0.73 -10.19 17.18
C GLU A 101 1.01 -9.07 16.17
N GLU A 102 1.78 -9.34 15.11
CA GLU A 102 1.98 -8.42 13.99
C GLU A 102 0.65 -8.14 13.26
N GLU A 103 -0.14 -9.18 12.98
CA GLU A 103 -1.47 -9.02 12.37
C GLU A 103 -2.39 -8.16 13.23
N LEU A 104 -2.44 -8.42 14.55
CA LEU A 104 -3.26 -7.62 15.46
C LEU A 104 -2.81 -6.16 15.53
N ALA A 105 -1.50 -5.90 15.46
CA ALA A 105 -0.97 -4.54 15.40
C ALA A 105 -1.33 -3.86 14.07
N PHE A 106 -1.22 -4.58 12.95
CA PHE A 106 -1.59 -4.08 11.63
C PHE A 106 -3.09 -3.79 11.53
N LEU A 107 -3.95 -4.70 12.01
CA LEU A 107 -5.40 -4.48 12.03
C LEU A 107 -5.80 -3.31 12.92
N TYR A 108 -5.11 -3.11 14.04
CA TYR A 108 -5.30 -1.93 14.88
C TYR A 108 -4.91 -0.64 14.14
N LEU A 109 -3.74 -0.62 13.48
CA LEU A 109 -3.32 0.51 12.66
C LEU A 109 -4.35 0.80 11.56
N LYS A 110 -4.82 -0.24 10.87
CA LYS A 110 -5.79 -0.13 9.79
C LYS A 110 -7.07 0.55 10.27
N ALA A 111 -7.67 0.03 11.34
CA ALA A 111 -8.95 0.52 11.85
C ALA A 111 -8.88 1.95 12.44
N ASN A 112 -7.73 2.39 12.94
CA ASN A 112 -7.60 3.66 13.66
C ASN A 112 -6.88 4.76 12.87
N VAL A 113 -6.16 4.43 11.80
CA VAL A 113 -5.38 5.41 11.02
C VAL A 113 -5.68 5.27 9.53
N LEU A 114 -5.52 4.06 8.97
CA LEU A 114 -5.61 3.88 7.52
C LEU A 114 -7.03 4.08 6.99
N ASP A 115 -8.04 3.61 7.71
CA ASP A 115 -9.44 3.73 7.28
C ASP A 115 -9.89 5.20 7.28
N GLU A 116 -9.41 6.03 8.23
CA GLU A 116 -9.65 7.47 8.23
C GLU A 116 -8.93 8.16 7.07
N MET A 117 -7.64 7.87 6.87
CA MET A 117 -6.87 8.42 5.74
C MET A 117 -7.49 8.05 4.37
N ALA A 118 -7.99 6.83 4.23
CA ALA A 118 -8.68 6.37 3.02
C ALA A 118 -9.99 7.14 2.80
N ALA A 119 -10.80 7.32 3.85
CA ALA A 119 -12.04 8.10 3.77
C ALA A 119 -11.80 9.57 3.36
N GLU A 120 -10.75 10.19 3.89
CA GLU A 120 -10.33 11.53 3.46
C GLU A 120 -9.97 11.58 1.97
N LEU A 121 -9.19 10.60 1.49
CA LEU A 121 -8.80 10.53 0.08
C LEU A 121 -10.01 10.35 -0.83
N GLU A 122 -10.95 9.48 -0.48
CA GLU A 122 -12.20 9.33 -1.22
C GLU A 122 -13.01 10.64 -1.27
N GLY A 123 -13.10 11.35 -0.15
CA GLY A 123 -13.74 12.66 -0.09
C GLY A 123 -13.09 13.68 -1.03
N GLN A 124 -11.76 13.75 -1.03
CA GLN A 124 -11.00 14.63 -1.92
C GLN A 124 -11.17 14.25 -3.40
N LEU A 125 -11.16 12.95 -3.73
CA LEU A 125 -11.38 12.47 -5.09
C LEU A 125 -12.80 12.77 -5.58
N ARG A 126 -13.82 12.65 -4.72
CA ARG A 126 -15.20 13.02 -5.05
C ARG A 126 -15.35 14.52 -5.31
N MET A 127 -14.66 15.37 -4.56
CA MET A 127 -14.66 16.83 -4.78
C MET A 127 -13.89 17.26 -6.04
N ARG A 128 -12.94 16.44 -6.51
CA ARG A 128 -12.19 16.68 -7.76
C ARG A 128 -12.93 16.21 -9.02
N LYS A 129 -13.92 15.32 -8.91
CA LYS A 129 -14.81 14.97 -10.02
C LYS A 129 -15.84 16.09 -10.18
N PRO A 130 -16.00 16.70 -11.37
CA PRO A 130 -17.04 17.72 -11.56
C PRO A 130 -18.41 17.07 -11.27
N PRO A 131 -19.36 17.81 -10.67
CA PRO A 131 -20.72 17.30 -10.56
C PRO A 131 -21.19 17.01 -11.98
N ILE A 132 -21.62 15.79 -12.24
CA ILE A 132 -22.43 15.49 -13.43
C ILE A 132 -23.75 16.19 -13.18
N THR A 133 -23.79 17.50 -13.42
CA THR A 133 -25.02 18.27 -13.49
C THR A 133 -25.78 17.72 -14.69
N GLY A 134 -26.91 17.10 -14.40
CA GLY A 134 -27.90 16.75 -15.40
C GLY A 134 -28.19 17.95 -16.29
N GLY A 135 -28.01 17.75 -17.59
CA GLY A 135 -28.32 18.70 -18.64
C GLY A 135 -28.20 17.98 -19.97
N LEU A 136 -29.33 17.50 -20.49
CA LEU A 136 -29.51 17.22 -21.92
C LEU A 136 -28.92 18.38 -22.73
N PHE A 137 -28.11 18.10 -23.77
CA PHE A 137 -28.30 18.65 -25.12
C PHE A 137 -27.31 18.03 -26.12
N SER A 138 -27.89 17.34 -27.12
CA SER A 138 -27.54 17.33 -28.55
C SER A 138 -26.19 16.83 -29.08
N LEU A 139 -26.32 15.77 -29.90
CA LEU A 139 -25.69 15.48 -31.22
C LEU A 139 -24.35 16.16 -31.56
N PHE A 140 -23.39 15.37 -32.04
CA PHE A 140 -22.94 15.39 -33.45
C PHE A 140 -22.51 13.97 -33.89
N HIS A 141 -22.61 13.74 -35.19
CA HIS A 141 -22.63 12.45 -35.91
C HIS A 141 -21.34 11.64 -35.82
#